data_AF-A0A1G1KER1-F1
#
_entry.id   AF-A0A1G1KER1-F1
#
_cell.length_a   1.000
_cell.length_b   1.000
_cell.length_c   1.000
_cell.angle_alpha   90.00
_cell.angle_beta   90.00
_cell.angle_gamma   90.00
#
_symmetry.space_group_name_H-M   'P 1'
#
loop_
_entity.id
_entity.type
_entity.pdbx_description
1 polymer ?
#
loop_
_entity_poly.entity_id
_entity_poly.type
_entity_poly.pdbx_seq_one_letter_code
_entity_poly.pdbx_strand_id
1 'polypeptide(L)'
;MLPEYNAVAVLVPPDTTDEQVAQLLQRFKKARQDETLPQYIPPTSKCDKLGPHAIADIYVFSETDWATADSLLILARGPHSPPDPGKKNGRTFPDAIGRVRGHYVINLHEAEHRDRASIGYADEEGQIHGPNYKELF
;
A
#
# COMPACT_ATOMS: atom_id res chain seq x y z
N MET A 1 -1.82 -2.18 10.14
CA MET A 1 -1.54 -3.45 9.43
C MET A 1 -2.77 -4.33 9.46
N LEU A 2 -3.04 -5.05 8.38
CA LEU A 2 -4.01 -6.13 8.28
C LEU A 2 -3.30 -7.40 7.77
N PRO A 3 -2.87 -8.31 8.66
CA PRO A 3 -2.10 -9.49 8.28
C PRO A 3 -2.86 -10.44 7.34
N GLU A 4 -4.18 -10.56 7.49
CA GLU A 4 -5.03 -11.42 6.63
C GLU A 4 -5.01 -11.00 5.15
N TYR A 5 -4.69 -9.73 4.89
CA TYR A 5 -4.64 -9.12 3.57
C TYR A 5 -3.21 -8.76 3.15
N ASN A 6 -2.19 -9.16 3.91
CA ASN A 6 -0.80 -8.77 3.69
C ASN A 6 -0.58 -7.24 3.59
N ALA A 7 -1.49 -6.43 4.15
CA ALA A 7 -1.55 -4.99 3.90
C ALA A 7 -1.05 -4.15 5.09
N VAL A 8 -0.31 -3.08 4.81
CA VAL A 8 0.24 -2.16 5.80
C VAL A 8 0.00 -0.72 5.37
N ALA A 9 -0.37 0.12 6.35
CA ALA A 9 -0.41 1.56 6.18
C ALA A 9 0.86 2.16 6.80
N VAL A 10 1.52 3.04 6.05
CA VAL A 10 2.65 3.85 6.49
C VAL A 10 2.18 5.29 6.54
N LEU A 11 2.29 5.91 7.71
CA LEU A 11 1.96 7.31 7.90
C LEU A 11 3.23 8.15 7.75
N VAL A 12 3.18 9.17 6.90
CA VAL A 12 4.22 10.19 6.74
C VAL A 12 3.69 11.55 7.18
N PRO A 13 4.57 12.50 7.54
CA PRO A 13 4.16 13.88 7.80
C PRO A 13 3.33 14.50 6.66
N PRO A 14 2.34 15.37 6.94
CA PRO A 14 1.51 15.99 5.90
C PRO A 14 2.26 16.81 4.85
N ASP A 15 3.39 17.39 5.22
CA ASP A 15 4.28 18.19 4.38
C ASP A 15 5.26 17.35 3.54
N THR A 16 5.19 16.02 3.64
CA THR A 16 6.00 15.12 2.81
C THR A 16 5.67 15.33 1.34
N THR A 17 6.68 15.65 0.53
CA THR A 17 6.54 15.83 -0.92
C THR A 17 6.47 14.49 -1.65
N ASP A 18 5.98 14.50 -2.89
CA ASP A 18 5.90 13.28 -3.70
C ASP A 18 7.30 12.71 -3.99
N GLU A 19 8.33 13.55 -4.14
CA GLU A 19 9.73 13.09 -4.24
C GLU A 19 10.20 12.37 -2.96
N GLN A 20 9.83 12.87 -1.78
CA GLN A 20 10.17 12.23 -0.52
C GLN A 20 9.43 10.90 -0.35
N VAL A 21 8.17 10.81 -0.79
CA VAL A 21 7.43 9.54 -0.85
C VAL A 21 8.14 8.58 -1.82
N ALA A 22 8.54 9.03 -3.01
CA ALA A 22 9.25 8.18 -3.97
C ALA A 22 10.58 7.66 -3.40
N GLN A 23 11.34 8.51 -2.71
CA GLN A 23 12.57 8.13 -2.01
C GLN A 23 12.31 7.11 -0.88
N LEU A 24 11.22 7.26 -0.15
CA LEU A 24 10.79 6.30 0.86
C LEU A 24 10.51 4.92 0.25
N LEU A 25 9.76 4.87 -0.86
CA LEU A 25 9.46 3.60 -1.54
C LEU A 25 10.72 2.95 -2.13
N GLN A 26 11.64 3.72 -2.70
CA GLN A 26 12.95 3.24 -3.13
C GLN A 26 13.77 2.69 -1.94
N ARG A 27 13.71 3.34 -0.78
CA ARG A 27 14.37 2.84 0.44
C ARG A 27 13.76 1.52 0.90
N PHE A 28 12.43 1.36 0.84
CA PHE A 28 11.78 0.08 1.15
C PHE A 28 12.18 -1.02 0.17
N LYS A 29 12.24 -0.74 -1.14
CA LYS A 29 12.74 -1.69 -2.14
C LYS A 29 14.17 -2.14 -1.82
N LYS A 30 15.07 -1.19 -1.54
CA LYS A 30 16.44 -1.50 -1.14
C LYS A 30 16.47 -2.34 0.14
N ALA A 31 15.70 -1.95 1.16
CA ALA A 31 15.61 -2.71 2.41
C ALA A 31 15.06 -4.12 2.20
N ARG A 32 14.15 -4.35 1.26
CA ARG A 32 13.67 -5.68 0.88
C ARG A 32 14.78 -6.52 0.25
N GLN A 33 15.54 -5.93 -0.67
CA GLN A 33 16.67 -6.59 -1.33
C GLN A 33 17.79 -6.93 -0.35
N ASP A 34 18.01 -6.08 0.63
CA ASP A 34 19.02 -6.24 1.68
C ASP A 34 18.49 -7.05 2.90
N GLU A 35 17.27 -7.61 2.82
CA GLU A 35 16.59 -8.37 3.90
C GLU A 35 16.42 -7.60 5.22
N THR A 36 16.44 -6.27 5.17
CA THR A 36 16.29 -5.36 6.32
C THR A 36 14.92 -4.67 6.40
N LEU A 37 14.01 -4.95 5.46
CA LEU A 37 12.65 -4.40 5.47
C LEU A 37 11.89 -4.60 6.80
N PRO A 38 12.05 -5.70 7.56
CA PRO A 38 11.44 -5.87 8.88
C PRO A 38 11.76 -4.77 9.91
N GLN A 39 12.82 -3.99 9.69
CA GLN A 39 13.14 -2.83 10.55
C GLN A 39 12.17 -1.67 10.37
N TYR A 40 11.45 -1.63 9.24
CA TYR A 40 10.57 -0.53 8.85
C TYR A 40 9.11 -0.97 8.75
N ILE A 41 8.87 -2.17 8.20
CA ILE A 41 7.54 -2.71 7.91
C ILE A 41 7.38 -4.03 8.65
N PRO A 42 6.33 -4.21 9.48
CA PRO A 42 6.10 -5.48 10.15
C PRO A 42 5.91 -6.61 9.12
N PRO A 43 6.33 -7.86 9.42
CA PRO A 43 6.15 -9.01 8.54
C PRO A 43 4.70 -9.18 8.09
N THR A 44 4.45 -9.16 6.78
CA THR A 44 3.11 -9.26 6.17
C THR A 44 2.69 -10.68 5.86
N SER A 45 3.65 -11.55 5.51
CA SER A 45 3.38 -12.93 5.09
C SER A 45 3.56 -13.92 6.23
N LYS A 46 2.51 -14.67 6.56
CA LYS A 46 2.56 -15.68 7.62
C LYS A 46 3.19 -16.99 7.10
N CYS A 47 4.36 -17.34 7.64
CA CYS A 47 5.04 -18.62 7.37
C CYS A 47 5.36 -18.88 5.89
N ASP A 48 5.53 -17.83 5.08
CA ASP A 48 5.91 -17.99 3.67
C ASP A 48 7.39 -18.40 3.55
N LYS A 49 7.68 -19.32 2.62
CA LYS A 49 9.03 -19.84 2.37
C LYS A 49 9.95 -18.81 1.72
N LEU A 50 9.40 -17.79 1.06
CA LEU A 50 10.14 -16.71 0.42
C LEU A 50 10.47 -15.55 1.38
N GLY A 51 10.01 -15.63 2.63
CA GLY A 51 10.37 -14.69 3.69
C GLY A 51 9.19 -13.92 4.30
N PRO A 52 9.46 -13.02 5.25
CA PRO A 52 8.45 -12.32 6.04
C PRO A 52 7.58 -11.32 5.24
N HIS A 53 8.04 -10.95 4.04
CA HIS A 53 7.37 -10.03 3.12
C HIS A 53 7.25 -10.63 1.72
N ALA A 54 6.98 -11.93 1.63
CA ALA A 54 6.79 -12.61 0.34
C ALA A 54 5.66 -11.99 -0.49
N ILE A 55 4.59 -11.56 0.19
CA ILE A 55 3.49 -10.77 -0.35
C ILE A 55 3.27 -9.59 0.59
N ALA A 56 3.23 -8.38 0.06
CA ALA A 56 2.95 -7.18 0.84
C ALA A 56 2.28 -6.08 -0.01
N ASP A 57 1.26 -5.46 0.56
CA ASP A 57 0.66 -4.22 0.04
C ASP A 57 0.95 -3.08 1.01
N ILE A 58 1.83 -2.17 0.62
CA ILE A 58 2.29 -1.06 1.46
C ILE A 58 1.69 0.23 0.94
N TYR A 59 0.76 0.82 1.69
CA TYR A 59 0.08 2.07 1.35
C TYR A 59 0.63 3.23 2.18
N VAL A 60 1.05 4.31 1.54
CA VAL A 60 1.54 5.52 2.19
C VAL A 60 0.42 6.55 2.29
N PHE A 61 0.21 7.08 3.49
CA PHE A 61 -0.77 8.13 3.78
C PHE A 61 -0.09 9.31 4.47
N SER A 62 -0.64 10.51 4.27
CA SER A 62 -0.28 11.71 5.03
C SER A 62 -1.26 12.03 6.14
N GLU A 63 -2.44 11.40 6.12
CA GLU A 63 -3.54 11.69 7.04
C GLU A 63 -3.76 10.53 7.99
N THR A 64 -3.57 10.79 9.29
CA THR A 64 -3.71 9.78 10.36
C THR A 64 -5.08 9.12 10.33
N ASP A 65 -6.13 9.90 10.05
CA ASP A 65 -7.49 9.36 9.97
C ASP A 65 -7.62 8.32 8.87
N TRP A 66 -6.83 8.38 7.80
CA TRP A 66 -6.90 7.44 6.67
C TRP A 66 -5.92 6.28 6.81
N ALA A 67 -4.85 6.40 7.60
CA ALA A 67 -3.90 5.33 7.88
C ALA A 67 -4.43 4.28 8.88
N THR A 68 -5.63 3.76 8.68
CA THR A 68 -6.34 2.88 9.63
C THR A 68 -6.59 1.48 9.07
N ALA A 69 -6.92 0.54 9.96
CA ALA A 69 -7.34 -0.82 9.58
C ALA A 69 -8.58 -0.80 8.68
N ASP A 70 -9.57 0.05 8.95
CA ASP A 70 -10.77 0.19 8.12
C ASP A 70 -10.43 0.61 6.68
N SER A 71 -9.53 1.60 6.51
CA SER A 71 -9.08 2.01 5.18
C SER A 71 -8.32 0.89 4.46
N LEU A 72 -7.41 0.20 5.15
CA LEU A 72 -6.70 -0.93 4.57
C LEU A 72 -7.64 -2.06 4.15
N LEU A 73 -8.70 -2.32 4.92
CA LEU A 73 -9.69 -3.34 4.59
C LEU A 73 -10.44 -2.98 3.31
N ILE A 74 -10.83 -1.71 3.17
CA ILE A 74 -11.47 -1.19 1.97
C ILE A 74 -10.55 -1.33 0.76
N LEU A 75 -9.28 -0.92 0.89
CA LEU A 75 -8.30 -0.98 -0.19
C LEU A 75 -8.01 -2.41 -0.63
N ALA A 76 -7.73 -3.31 0.32
CA ALA A 76 -7.46 -4.71 0.02
C ALA A 76 -8.65 -5.45 -0.61
N ARG A 77 -9.86 -4.95 -0.38
CA ARG A 77 -11.12 -5.46 -0.95
C ARG A 77 -11.40 -4.96 -2.36
N GLY A 78 -10.72 -3.90 -2.80
CA GLY A 78 -10.87 -3.33 -4.12
C GLY A 78 -12.21 -2.60 -4.36
N PRO A 79 -12.37 -2.00 -5.55
CA PRO A 79 -13.51 -1.15 -5.91
C PRO A 79 -14.85 -1.91 -6.00
N HIS A 80 -14.80 -3.22 -6.26
CA HIS A 80 -15.97 -4.07 -6.48
C HIS A 80 -16.57 -4.66 -5.20
N SER A 81 -15.98 -4.38 -4.03
CA SER A 81 -16.52 -4.92 -2.79
C SER A 81 -17.78 -4.20 -2.34
N PRO A 82 -18.83 -4.94 -1.93
CA PRO A 82 -20.07 -4.35 -1.48
C PRO A 82 -19.82 -3.49 -0.22
N PRO A 83 -20.47 -2.31 -0.11
CA PRO A 83 -20.37 -1.50 1.09
C PRO A 83 -20.87 -2.29 2.30
N ASP A 84 -20.21 -2.10 3.44
CA ASP A 84 -20.62 -2.74 4.69
C ASP A 84 -22.05 -2.32 5.02
N PRO A 85 -23.04 -3.25 5.03
CA PRO A 85 -24.43 -2.92 5.26
C PRO A 85 -24.69 -2.32 6.66
N GLY A 86 -23.75 -2.48 7.59
CA GLY A 86 -23.81 -1.89 8.93
C GLY A 86 -23.34 -0.43 9.04
N LYS A 87 -22.63 0.11 8.05
CA LYS A 87 -22.06 1.46 8.08
C LYS A 87 -22.74 2.39 7.07
N LYS A 88 -23.82 3.06 7.49
CA LYS A 88 -24.59 4.02 6.66
C LYS A 88 -23.79 5.21 6.11
N ASN A 89 -22.65 5.56 6.72
CA ASN A 89 -21.69 6.58 6.29
C ASN A 89 -20.25 6.03 6.28
N GLY A 90 -20.08 4.75 5.92
CA GLY A 90 -18.76 4.12 5.87
C GLY A 90 -17.88 4.74 4.78
N ARG A 91 -16.58 4.84 5.05
CA ARG A 91 -15.58 5.21 4.04
C ARG A 91 -15.71 4.30 2.84
N THR A 92 -15.63 4.85 1.64
CA THR A 92 -15.71 4.09 0.39
C THR A 92 -14.32 3.83 -0.20
N PHE A 93 -14.23 2.93 -1.17
CA PHE A 93 -12.98 2.71 -1.92
C PHE A 93 -12.47 4.00 -2.59
N PRO A 94 -13.31 4.78 -3.33
CA PRO A 94 -12.91 6.08 -3.86
C PRO A 94 -12.37 7.05 -2.81
N ASP A 95 -12.96 7.08 -1.61
CA ASP A 95 -12.46 7.96 -0.55
C ASP A 95 -11.09 7.51 -0.06
N ALA A 96 -10.91 6.21 0.20
CA ALA A 96 -9.66 5.66 0.71
C ALA A 96 -8.52 5.78 -0.30
N ILE A 97 -8.79 5.42 -1.56
CA ILE A 97 -7.78 5.44 -2.61
C ILE A 97 -7.33 6.86 -2.96
N GLY A 98 -8.24 7.84 -2.89
CA GLY A 98 -7.92 9.24 -3.10
C GLY A 98 -6.96 9.84 -2.06
N ARG A 99 -6.72 9.16 -0.93
CA ARG A 99 -5.78 9.61 0.11
C ARG A 99 -4.44 8.87 0.09
N VAL A 100 -4.27 7.88 -0.78
CA VAL A 100 -3.00 7.17 -0.95
C VAL A 100 -2.01 8.09 -1.65
N ARG A 101 -0.89 8.38 -0.98
CA ARG A 101 0.22 9.17 -1.52
C ARG A 101 1.19 8.34 -2.34
N GLY A 102 1.31 7.06 -2.01
CA GLY A 102 2.09 6.10 -2.78
C GLY A 102 1.77 4.67 -2.37
N HIS A 103 2.05 3.74 -3.27
CA HIS A 103 1.76 2.32 -3.11
C HIS A 103 2.98 1.51 -3.52
N TYR A 104 3.33 0.51 -2.72
CA TYR A 104 4.39 -0.44 -3.03
C TYR A 104 3.89 -1.85 -2.79
N VAL A 105 3.84 -2.63 -3.88
CA VAL A 105 3.47 -4.03 -3.90
C VAL A 105 4.72 -4.89 -3.96
N ILE A 106 4.78 -5.88 -3.07
CA ILE A 106 5.73 -6.98 -3.11
C ILE A 106 4.94 -8.25 -3.44
N ASN A 107 5.36 -8.97 -4.47
CA ASN A 107 4.91 -10.33 -4.72
C ASN A 107 6.06 -11.19 -5.23
N LEU A 108 6.80 -11.84 -4.33
CA LEU A 108 7.97 -12.65 -4.67
C LEU A 108 7.63 -13.89 -5.50
N HIS A 109 6.36 -14.29 -5.55
CA HIS A 109 5.88 -15.39 -6.40
C HIS A 109 5.72 -14.98 -7.87
N GLU A 110 5.67 -13.67 -8.18
CA GLU A 110 5.64 -13.13 -9.54
C GLU A 110 7.06 -12.76 -10.01
N ALA A 111 7.76 -13.70 -10.67
CA ALA A 111 9.18 -13.56 -11.00
C ALA A 111 9.55 -12.25 -11.74
N GLU A 112 8.70 -11.80 -12.66
CA GLU A 112 8.94 -10.61 -13.49
C GLU A 112 8.44 -9.30 -12.84
N HIS A 113 7.61 -9.38 -11.81
CA HIS A 113 6.95 -8.22 -11.20
C HIS A 113 6.97 -8.26 -9.67
N ARG A 114 8.10 -8.70 -9.12
CA ARG A 114 8.27 -8.89 -7.67
C ARG A 114 8.06 -7.62 -6.85
N ASP A 115 8.39 -6.48 -7.44
CA ASP A 115 8.35 -5.17 -6.83
C ASP A 115 7.70 -4.22 -7.81
N ARG A 116 6.59 -3.58 -7.40
CA ARG A 116 5.93 -2.52 -8.18
C ARG A 116 5.61 -1.36 -7.27
N ALA A 117 5.97 -0.13 -7.66
CA ALA A 117 5.62 1.04 -6.86
C ALA A 117 5.21 2.25 -7.69
N SER A 118 4.35 3.07 -7.09
CA SER A 118 3.88 4.31 -7.68
C SER A 118 3.67 5.40 -6.64
N ILE A 119 3.76 6.65 -7.10
CA ILE A 119 3.10 7.79 -6.45
C ILE A 119 1.63 7.77 -6.86
N GLY A 120 0.74 8.09 -5.93
CA GLY A 120 -0.70 7.86 -6.11
C GLY A 120 -1.01 6.36 -6.21
N TYR A 121 -2.05 6.03 -6.95
CA TYR A 121 -2.46 4.64 -7.18
C TYR A 121 -3.08 4.47 -8.57
N ALA A 122 -2.92 3.30 -9.17
CA ALA A 122 -3.68 2.87 -10.33
C ALA A 122 -4.35 1.53 -10.02
N ASP A 123 -5.63 1.39 -10.33
CA ASP A 123 -6.35 0.13 -10.15
C ASP A 123 -6.06 -0.86 -11.30
N GLU A 124 -6.60 -2.08 -11.17
CA GLU A 124 -6.43 -3.15 -12.15
C GLU A 124 -7.03 -2.83 -13.52
N GLU A 125 -7.98 -1.88 -13.58
CA GLU A 125 -8.63 -1.42 -14.81
C GLU A 125 -7.84 -0.26 -15.47
N GLY A 126 -6.74 0.17 -14.86
CA GLY A 126 -5.90 1.28 -15.32
C GLY A 126 -6.45 2.66 -14.96
N GLN A 127 -7.47 2.72 -14.08
CA GLN A 127 -7.97 3.99 -13.57
C GLN A 127 -6.95 4.57 -12.58
N ILE A 128 -6.52 5.80 -12.87
CA ILE A 128 -5.56 6.54 -12.06
C ILE A 128 -6.29 7.29 -10.94
N HIS A 129 -5.79 7.14 -9.73
CA HIS A 129 -6.26 7.83 -8.53
C HIS A 129 -5.15 8.71 -7.96
N GLY A 130 -5.42 10.01 -7.92
CA GLY A 130 -4.50 11.06 -7.47
C GLY A 130 -3.94 11.89 -8.65
N PRO A 131 -3.71 13.20 -8.47
CA PRO A 131 -3.34 14.10 -9.56
C PRO A 131 -1.92 13.87 -10.10
N ASN A 132 -1.05 13.26 -9.30
CA ASN A 132 0.39 13.15 -9.57
C ASN A 132 0.83 11.69 -9.74
N TYR A 133 -0.05 10.83 -10.27
CA TYR A 133 0.29 9.43 -10.45
C TYR A 133 1.57 9.27 -11.28
N LYS A 134 2.45 8.41 -10.77
CA LYS A 134 3.73 8.13 -11.43
C LYS A 134 4.25 6.78 -10.99
N GLU A 135 4.40 5.87 -11.95
CA GLU A 135 5.14 4.62 -11.74
C GLU A 135 6.61 4.90 -11.44
N LEU A 136 7.18 4.15 -10.51
CA LEU A 136 8.56 4.29 -10.06
C LEU A 136 9.42 3.12 -10.53
N PHE A 137 8.92 1.90 -10.39
CA PHE A 137 9.60 0.65 -10.76
C PHE A 137 8.63 -0.53 -10.73
#